data_AF-F7X7T8-F1
#
_entry.id   AF-F7X7T8-F1
#
_cell.length_a   1.000
_cell.length_b   1.000
_cell.length_c   1.000
_cell.angle_alpha   90.00
_cell.angle_beta   90.00
_cell.angle_gamma   90.00
#
_symmetry.space_group_name_H-M   'P 1'
#
loop_
_entity.id
_entity.type
_entity.pdbx_description
1 polymer ?
#
loop_
_entity_poly.entity_id
_entity_poly.type
_entity_poly.pdbx_seq_one_letter_code
_entity_poly.pdbx_strand_id
1 'polypeptide(L)'
;MSLSFLGSWIQQSAPPQSQHFWWQGASGYWWITTIYPLSAIPDFASTVYVMVRRNDDGSRTPLYIGQTNNTARRMSEHLNDKLFLAQLLGANEIHLHLLAETERDRLNVETDLRNGHLTPLNKQGGLPSIASLYP
;
A
#
# COMPACT_ATOMS: atom_id res chain seq x y z
N MET A 1 39.77 -30.29 24.59
CA MET A 1 38.40 -30.79 24.32
C MET A 1 37.41 -29.73 24.75
N SER A 2 36.50 -29.39 23.84
CA SER A 2 35.24 -28.63 23.98
C SER A 2 35.30 -27.15 24.43
N LEU A 3 35.22 -26.27 23.42
CA LEU A 3 34.61 -24.95 23.53
C LEU A 3 33.14 -25.08 23.06
N SER A 4 32.18 -24.73 23.89
CA SER A 4 30.77 -24.63 23.48
C SER A 4 30.24 -23.26 23.87
N PHE A 5 30.40 -22.30 22.94
CA PHE A 5 29.66 -21.05 22.94
C PHE A 5 28.26 -21.33 22.40
N LEU A 6 27.26 -21.29 23.26
CA LEU A 6 25.85 -21.25 22.85
C LEU A 6 25.55 -19.86 22.32
N GLY A 7 25.53 -19.72 20.99
CA GLY A 7 25.05 -18.52 20.32
C GLY A 7 23.55 -18.36 20.55
N SER A 8 23.19 -17.36 21.35
CA SER A 8 21.83 -16.85 21.44
C SER A 8 21.45 -16.20 20.13
N TRP A 9 20.61 -16.86 19.33
CA TRP A 9 19.95 -16.23 18.20
C TRP A 9 19.04 -15.13 18.75
N ILE A 10 19.47 -13.88 18.63
CA ILE A 10 18.55 -12.75 18.76
C ILE A 10 17.62 -12.86 17.56
N GLN A 11 16.43 -13.41 17.78
CA GLN A 11 15.33 -13.26 16.86
C GLN A 11 15.08 -11.76 16.80
N GLN A 12 15.56 -11.12 15.73
CA GLN A 12 15.29 -9.72 15.47
C GLN A 12 13.79 -9.63 15.20
N SER A 13 13.02 -9.32 16.24
CA SER A 13 11.60 -9.11 16.12
C SER A 13 11.40 -7.90 15.21
N ALA A 14 10.57 -8.06 14.18
CA ALA A 14 10.16 -6.93 13.37
C ALA A 14 9.62 -5.83 14.31
N PRO A 15 9.97 -4.55 14.08
CA PRO A 15 9.52 -3.47 14.94
C PRO A 15 8.00 -3.49 15.07
N PRO A 16 7.44 -3.17 16.27
CA PRO A 16 6.01 -3.15 16.49
C PRO A 16 5.33 -2.25 15.46
N GLN A 17 4.29 -2.78 14.81
CA GLN A 17 3.59 -2.09 13.73
C GLN A 17 2.64 -1.04 14.31
N SER A 18 2.80 0.22 13.91
CA SER A 18 1.77 1.24 14.12
C SER A 18 0.52 0.86 13.32
N GLN A 19 -0.67 1.02 13.92
CA GLN A 19 -1.93 0.79 13.21
C GLN A 19 -2.17 1.82 12.10
N HIS A 20 -1.41 2.92 12.11
CA HIS A 20 -1.54 4.02 11.16
C HIS A 20 -0.23 4.36 10.47
N PHE A 21 -0.33 4.91 9.26
CA PHE A 21 0.76 5.45 8.48
C PHE A 21 0.36 6.77 7.82
N TRP A 22 1.30 7.70 7.71
CA TRP A 22 1.08 9.01 7.10
C TRP A 22 1.76 9.07 5.74
N TRP A 23 1.00 9.42 4.71
CA TRP A 23 1.51 9.68 3.36
C TRP A 23 1.48 11.18 3.08
N GLN A 24 2.59 11.73 2.58
CA GLN A 24 2.62 13.12 2.12
C GLN A 24 2.22 13.19 0.65
N GLY A 25 1.21 13.98 0.32
CA GLY A 25 0.83 14.23 -1.08
C GLY A 25 1.73 15.26 -1.77
N ALA A 26 1.54 15.44 -3.08
CA ALA A 26 2.28 16.42 -3.89
C ALA A 26 2.10 17.87 -3.39
N SER A 27 0.95 18.16 -2.78
CA SER A 27 0.63 19.44 -2.15
C SER A 27 1.44 19.74 -0.89
N GLY A 28 2.11 18.72 -0.31
CA GLY A 28 2.76 18.79 0.99
C GLY A 28 1.85 18.45 2.17
N TYR A 29 0.54 18.27 1.96
CA TYR A 29 -0.38 17.79 3.01
C TYR A 29 -0.10 16.33 3.40
N TRP A 30 -0.36 16.01 4.66
CA TRP A 30 -0.21 14.67 5.21
C TRP A 30 -1.57 13.99 5.39
N TRP A 31 -1.71 12.82 4.79
CA TRP A 31 -2.92 12.01 4.82
C TRP A 31 -2.70 10.76 5.68
N ILE A 32 -3.42 10.67 6.80
CA ILE A 32 -3.37 9.49 7.67
C ILE A 32 -4.13 8.32 7.03
N THR A 33 -3.58 7.13 7.18
CA THR A 33 -4.18 5.87 6.73
C THR A 33 -4.13 4.82 7.83
N THR A 34 -5.10 3.92 7.87
CA THR A 34 -5.08 2.70 8.70
C THR A 34 -4.47 1.56 7.90
N ILE A 35 -3.55 0.81 8.51
CA ILE A 35 -2.82 -0.28 7.88
C ILE A 35 -3.56 -1.60 8.11
N TYR A 36 -3.80 -2.35 7.04
CA TYR A 36 -4.28 -3.73 7.07
C TYR A 36 -3.33 -4.63 6.27
N PRO A 37 -3.05 -5.87 6.72
CA PRO A 37 -2.36 -6.84 5.89
C PRO A 37 -3.27 -7.25 4.72
N LEU A 38 -2.71 -7.53 3.55
CA LEU A 38 -3.51 -7.98 2.39
C LEU A 38 -4.26 -9.30 2.63
N SER A 39 -3.86 -10.09 3.63
CA SER A 39 -4.55 -11.32 4.02
C SER A 39 -5.80 -11.10 4.88
N ALA A 40 -6.00 -9.88 5.40
CA ALA A 40 -7.13 -9.55 6.28
C ALA A 40 -7.67 -8.15 5.98
N ILE A 41 -7.98 -7.91 4.70
CA ILE A 41 -8.62 -6.69 4.25
C ILE A 41 -10.04 -6.66 4.82
N PRO A 42 -10.43 -5.61 5.58
CA PRO A 42 -11.79 -5.51 6.09
C PRO A 42 -12.76 -5.18 4.96
N ASP A 43 -14.05 -5.42 5.17
CA ASP A 43 -15.06 -4.75 4.36
C ASP A 43 -15.01 -3.25 4.66
N PHE A 44 -14.86 -2.42 3.63
CA PHE A 44 -14.77 -0.97 3.78
C PHE A 44 -15.71 -0.26 2.81
N ALA A 45 -16.20 0.91 3.25
CA ALA A 45 -17.05 1.79 2.46
C ALA A 45 -16.25 2.52 1.36
N SER A 46 -16.88 3.48 0.68
CA SER A 46 -16.16 4.31 -0.31
C SER A 46 -14.98 5.04 0.35
N THR A 47 -13.74 4.68 0.00
CA THR A 47 -12.50 5.14 0.64
C THR A 47 -11.40 5.35 -0.40
N VAL A 48 -10.37 6.13 -0.05
CA VAL A 48 -9.08 6.08 -0.75
C VAL A 48 -8.24 4.96 -0.16
N TYR A 49 -7.50 4.24 -1.00
CA TYR A 49 -6.63 3.15 -0.58
C TYR A 49 -5.28 3.18 -1.31
N VAL A 50 -4.25 2.68 -0.62
CA VAL A 50 -2.89 2.50 -1.15
C VAL A 50 -2.51 1.04 -0.99
N MET A 51 -2.18 0.36 -2.09
CA MET A 51 -1.55 -0.97 -2.04
C MET A 51 -0.05 -0.79 -1.83
N VAL A 52 0.51 -1.43 -0.82
CA VAL A 52 1.85 -1.12 -0.32
C VAL A 52 2.70 -2.38 -0.25
N ARG A 53 3.95 -2.26 -0.73
CA ARG A 53 5.03 -3.17 -0.37
C ARG A 53 5.75 -2.57 0.82
N ARG A 54 5.64 -3.22 1.98
CA ARG A 54 6.50 -2.97 3.12
C ARG A 54 7.72 -3.88 3.05
N ASN A 55 8.91 -3.29 3.07
CA ASN A 55 10.16 -4.04 3.10
C ASN A 55 10.51 -4.44 4.54
N ASP A 56 11.47 -5.35 4.71
CA ASP A 56 11.87 -5.87 6.03
C ASP A 56 12.43 -4.80 6.97
N ASP A 57 13.00 -3.72 6.42
CA ASP A 57 13.47 -2.54 7.14
C ASP A 57 12.32 -1.62 7.62
N GLY A 58 11.08 -1.94 7.26
CA GLY A 58 9.88 -1.17 7.59
C GLY A 58 9.58 0.00 6.64
N SER A 59 10.43 0.24 5.64
CA SER A 59 10.12 1.20 4.57
C SER A 59 8.91 0.73 3.75
N ARG A 60 8.17 1.69 3.19
CA ARG A 60 6.90 1.43 2.49
C ARG A 60 6.92 2.07 1.12
N THR A 61 6.64 1.25 0.12
CA THR A 61 6.56 1.66 -1.28
C THR A 61 5.11 1.56 -1.75
N PRO A 62 4.47 2.67 -2.15
CA PRO A 62 3.13 2.64 -2.70
C PRO A 62 3.18 2.08 -4.13
N LEU A 63 2.47 0.99 -4.39
CA LEU A 63 2.44 0.32 -5.69
C LEU A 63 1.25 0.79 -6.55
N TYR A 64 0.13 1.04 -5.89
CA TYR A 64 -1.10 1.53 -6.49
C TYR A 64 -1.86 2.41 -5.50
N ILE A 65 -2.47 3.48 -5.99
CA ILE A 65 -3.35 4.37 -5.23
C ILE A 65 -4.65 4.53 -6.01
N GLY A 66 -5.77 4.33 -5.34
CA GLY A 66 -7.07 4.48 -5.96
C GLY A 66 -8.13 4.86 -4.94
N GLN A 67 -9.34 5.10 -5.43
CA GLN A 67 -10.50 5.25 -4.58
C GLN A 67 -11.61 4.27 -4.99
N THR A 68 -12.49 3.95 -4.06
CA THR A 68 -13.75 3.29 -4.35
C THR A 68 -14.89 4.32 -4.37
N ASN A 69 -15.86 4.10 -5.27
CA ASN A 69 -17.17 4.77 -5.21
C ASN A 69 -18.27 3.73 -4.94
N ASN A 70 -19.48 4.20 -4.67
CA ASN A 70 -20.64 3.36 -4.28
C ASN A 70 -21.05 2.29 -5.33
N THR A 71 -20.42 2.26 -6.50
CA THR A 71 -20.66 1.23 -7.53
C THR A 71 -19.81 -0.01 -7.25
N ALA A 72 -20.01 -0.61 -6.08
CA ALA A 72 -19.20 -1.70 -5.51
C ALA A 72 -19.03 -2.93 -6.43
N ARG A 73 -19.95 -3.17 -7.38
CA ARG A 73 -19.97 -4.39 -8.20
C ARG A 73 -19.06 -4.38 -9.43
N ARG A 74 -18.76 -3.22 -10.02
CA ARG A 74 -17.80 -3.11 -11.15
C ARG A 74 -16.37 -2.84 -10.68
N MET A 75 -16.23 -2.35 -9.45
CA MET A 75 -14.93 -2.07 -8.86
C MET A 75 -14.26 -3.32 -8.30
N SER A 76 -15.01 -4.35 -7.88
CA SER A 76 -14.42 -5.60 -7.38
C SER A 76 -13.53 -6.30 -8.41
N GLU A 77 -13.93 -6.33 -9.69
CA GLU A 77 -13.12 -6.92 -10.77
C GLU A 77 -11.84 -6.11 -11.04
N HIS A 78 -11.96 -4.78 -11.20
CA HIS A 78 -10.79 -3.92 -11.42
C HIS A 78 -9.83 -3.90 -10.21
N LEU A 79 -10.40 -3.91 -9.01
CA LEU A 79 -9.66 -4.00 -7.75
C LEU A 79 -8.94 -5.34 -7.67
N ASN A 80 -9.58 -6.45 -8.06
CA ASN A 80 -8.97 -7.77 -8.07
C ASN A 80 -7.79 -7.84 -9.04
N ASP A 81 -7.91 -7.28 -10.25
CA ASP A 81 -6.81 -7.24 -11.22
C ASP A 81 -5.61 -6.44 -10.69
N LYS A 82 -5.87 -5.26 -10.12
CA LYS A 82 -4.81 -4.41 -9.54
C LYS A 82 -4.20 -5.03 -8.30
N LEU A 83 -5.02 -5.67 -7.47
CA LEU A 83 -4.57 -6.37 -6.26
C LEU A 83 -3.66 -7.54 -6.63
N PHE A 84 -4.05 -8.35 -7.63
CA PHE A 84 -3.22 -9.44 -8.13
C PHE A 84 -1.86 -8.92 -8.65
N LEU A 85 -1.87 -7.88 -9.49
CA LEU A 85 -0.63 -7.27 -9.98
C LEU A 85 0.21 -6.68 -8.84
N ALA A 86 -0.42 -6.07 -7.83
CA ALA A 86 0.28 -5.55 -6.67
C ALA A 86 0.93 -6.67 -5.85
N GLN A 87 0.23 -7.79 -5.64
CA GLN A 87 0.77 -8.98 -4.98
C GLN A 87 1.97 -9.56 -5.75
N LEU A 88 1.91 -9.62 -7.09
CA LEU A 88 3.07 -10.01 -7.92
C LEU A 88 4.25 -9.05 -7.76
N LEU A 89 3.98 -7.77 -7.51
CA LEU A 89 4.97 -6.78 -7.12
C LEU A 89 5.23 -6.77 -5.60
N GLY A 90 4.94 -7.84 -4.86
CA GLY A 90 5.28 -7.96 -3.44
C GLY A 90 4.47 -7.07 -2.50
N ALA A 91 3.31 -6.56 -2.90
CA ALA A 91 2.41 -5.90 -1.97
C ALA A 91 2.06 -6.86 -0.82
N ASN A 92 2.11 -6.36 0.41
CA ASN A 92 1.78 -7.09 1.63
C ASN A 92 0.88 -6.30 2.58
N GLU A 93 0.67 -5.00 2.34
CA GLU A 93 -0.22 -4.13 3.09
C GLU A 93 -1.21 -3.40 2.16
N ILE A 94 -2.38 -3.07 2.68
CA ILE A 94 -3.28 -2.06 2.14
C ILE A 94 -3.51 -0.99 3.21
N HIS A 95 -3.39 0.28 2.81
CA HIS A 95 -3.56 1.42 3.69
C HIS A 95 -4.84 2.15 3.28
N LEU A 96 -5.76 2.37 4.22
CA LEU A 96 -7.07 2.97 3.95
C LEU A 96 -7.17 4.37 4.56
N HIS A 97 -7.52 5.38 3.76
CA HIS A 97 -7.82 6.73 4.23
C HIS A 97 -9.34 6.92 4.38
N LEU A 98 -9.82 6.85 5.62
CA LEU A 98 -11.24 6.78 5.97
C LEU A 98 -11.89 8.13 6.31
N LEU A 99 -11.16 9.25 6.20
CA LEU A 99 -11.63 10.58 6.64
C LEU A 99 -12.24 11.42 5.53
N ALA A 100 -12.20 10.96 4.28
CA ALA A 100 -12.79 11.67 3.15
C ALA A 100 -14.32 11.41 3.08
N GLU A 101 -15.11 12.45 3.30
CA GLU A 101 -16.57 12.34 3.43
C GLU A 101 -17.29 12.26 2.07
N THR A 102 -16.80 12.98 1.06
CA THR A 102 -17.41 13.04 -0.27
C THR A 102 -16.57 12.35 -1.34
N GLU A 103 -17.17 12.00 -2.48
CA GLU A 103 -16.42 11.51 -3.65
C GLU A 103 -15.40 12.54 -4.16
N ARG A 104 -15.75 13.83 -4.06
CA ARG A 104 -14.83 14.91 -4.40
C ARG A 104 -13.62 14.93 -3.47
N ASP A 105 -13.82 14.75 -2.16
CA ASP A 105 -12.72 14.70 -1.20
C ASP A 105 -11.80 13.51 -1.48
N ARG A 106 -12.39 12.33 -1.73
CA ARG A 106 -11.61 11.15 -2.10
C ARG A 106 -10.82 11.36 -3.39
N LEU A 107 -11.42 11.98 -4.41
CA LEU A 107 -10.71 12.30 -5.66
C LEU A 107 -9.56 13.27 -5.41
N ASN A 108 -9.74 14.28 -4.56
CA ASN A 108 -8.68 15.23 -4.19
C ASN A 108 -7.52 14.51 -3.49
N VAL A 109 -7.82 13.67 -2.50
CA VAL A 109 -6.81 12.89 -1.75
C VAL A 109 -6.09 11.90 -2.68
N GLU A 110 -6.83 11.15 -3.50
CA GLU A 110 -6.26 10.22 -4.47
C GLU A 110 -5.32 10.95 -5.43
N THR A 111 -5.77 12.07 -6.00
CA THR A 111 -4.98 12.86 -6.96
C THR A 111 -3.71 13.41 -6.32
N ASP A 112 -3.81 13.95 -5.11
CA ASP A 112 -2.67 14.51 -4.39
C ASP A 112 -1.61 13.44 -4.06
N LEU A 113 -2.05 12.29 -3.57
CA LEU A 113 -1.18 11.16 -3.27
C LEU A 113 -0.56 10.54 -4.54
N ARG A 114 -1.35 10.36 -5.61
CA ARG A 114 -0.85 9.83 -6.89
C ARG A 114 0.21 10.71 -7.51
N ASN A 115 0.06 12.03 -7.40
CA ASN A 115 1.04 12.97 -7.94
C ASN A 115 2.29 13.07 -7.06
N GLY A 116 2.21 12.70 -5.77
CA GLY A 116 3.32 12.75 -4.82
C GLY A 116 4.20 11.50 -4.81
N HIS A 117 3.77 10.42 -5.47
CA HIS A 117 4.40 9.11 -5.34
C HIS A 117 4.61 8.39 -6.68
N LEU A 118 5.70 7.61 -6.76
CA LEU A 118 5.94 6.70 -7.88
C LEU A 118 5.12 5.43 -7.70
N THR A 119 3.92 5.40 -8.28
CA THR A 119 2.99 4.27 -8.21
C THR A 119 2.98 3.49 -9.53
N PRO A 120 3.78 2.40 -9.68
CA PRO A 120 3.96 1.69 -10.95
C PRO A 120 2.65 1.21 -11.58
N LEU A 121 1.65 0.83 -10.78
CA LEU A 121 0.40 0.28 -11.29
C LEU A 121 -0.66 1.34 -11.66
N ASN A 122 -0.42 2.62 -11.38
CA ASN A 122 -1.29 3.73 -11.81
C ASN A 122 -0.95 4.30 -13.18
N LYS A 123 0.23 3.99 -13.73
CA LYS A 123 0.59 4.38 -15.10
C LYS A 123 -0.36 3.69 -16.07
N GLN A 124 -1.10 4.45 -16.86
CA GLN A 124 -1.89 3.91 -17.97
C GLN A 124 -0.94 3.59 -19.13
N GLY A 125 -0.97 2.37 -19.66
CA GLY A 125 -0.29 2.04 -20.93
C GLY A 125 0.89 1.06 -20.88
N GLY A 126 1.05 0.23 -19.87
CA GLY A 126 1.98 -0.88 -19.95
C GLY A 126 2.04 -1.69 -18.67
N LEU A 127 1.93 -3.01 -18.78
CA LEU A 127 2.59 -3.88 -17.81
C LEU A 127 4.02 -3.35 -17.65
N PRO A 128 4.51 -3.10 -16.43
CA PRO A 128 5.94 -2.83 -16.28
C PRO A 128 6.65 -4.02 -16.92
N SER A 129 7.41 -3.75 -17.99
CA SER A 129 8.33 -4.76 -18.52
C SER A 129 9.15 -5.24 -17.33
N ILE A 130 9.24 -6.55 -17.16
CA ILE A 130 10.06 -7.23 -16.13
C ILE A 130 11.50 -6.70 -16.12
N ALA A 131 11.95 -6.06 -17.21
CA ALA A 131 13.25 -5.40 -17.33
C ALA A 131 13.36 -4.03 -16.61
N SER A 132 12.26 -3.43 -16.14
CA SER A 132 12.26 -2.12 -15.44
C SER A 132 12.30 -2.22 -13.92
N LEU A 133 12.31 -3.46 -13.38
CA LEU A 133 12.24 -3.73 -11.95
C LEU A 133 13.61 -4.04 -11.30
N TYR A 134 14.71 -3.94 -12.05
CA TYR A 134 16.08 -4.06 -11.53
C TYR A 134 16.98 -3.00 -12.16
N PRO A 135 17.74 -2.21 -11.39
CA PRO A 135 18.87 -1.44 -11.90
C PRO A 135 20.05 -2.35 -12.27
#